data_AF-W1YS19-F1
#
_entry.id   AF-W1YS19-F1
#
_cell.length_a   1.000
_cell.length_b   1.000
_cell.length_c   1.000
_cell.angle_alpha   90.00
_cell.angle_beta   90.00
_cell.angle_gamma   90.00
#
_symmetry.space_group_name_H-M   'P 1'
#
loop_
_entity.id
_entity.type
_entity.pdbx_description
1 polymer ?
#
loop_
_entity_poly.entity_id
_entity_poly.type
_entity_poly.pdbx_seq_one_letter_code
_entity_poly.pdbx_strand_id
1 'polypeptide(L)' 'IGDSKHGDLRQNRSGAEHFGLQRLMLHASQLSLTHPFTGEPLTIHAGLDDTWMQALSQFGWRGLLPENER' A
#
# COMPACT_ATOMS: atom_id res chain seq x y z
N ILE A 1 5.72 5.50 -7.05
CA ILE A 1 6.12 4.37 -7.92
C ILE A 1 4.86 3.77 -8.54
N GLY A 2 4.91 3.46 -9.84
CA GLY A 2 3.81 2.89 -10.60
C GLY A 2 2.68 3.86 -10.94
N ASP A 3 2.90 5.18 -10.83
CA ASP A 3 1.96 6.20 -11.27
C ASP A 3 2.29 6.59 -12.72
N SER A 4 1.44 6.18 -13.67
CA SER A 4 1.64 6.44 -15.11
C SER A 4 1.28 7.85 -15.55
N LYS A 5 0.54 8.62 -14.73
CA LYS A 5 0.02 9.95 -15.09
C LYS A 5 0.86 11.08 -14.51
N HIS A 6 1.30 10.93 -13.26
CA HIS A 6 2.01 11.97 -12.52
C HIS A 6 3.38 11.51 -11.98
N GLY A 7 3.71 10.22 -12.08
CA GLY A 7 4.98 9.68 -11.60
C GLY A 7 6.15 9.88 -12.56
N ASP A 8 7.37 9.78 -12.02
CA ASP A 8 8.59 9.76 -12.82
C ASP A 8 8.74 8.42 -13.56
N LEU A 9 8.88 8.48 -14.90
CA LEU A 9 8.97 7.29 -15.74
C LEU A 9 10.22 6.44 -15.47
N ARG A 10 11.36 7.05 -15.13
CA ARG A 10 12.59 6.32 -14.79
C ARG A 10 12.41 5.57 -13.47
N GLN A 11 11.81 6.20 -12.47
CA GLN A 11 11.52 5.54 -11.18
C GLN A 11 10.49 4.42 -11.34
N ASN A 12 9.46 4.61 -12.16
CA ASN A 12 8.47 3.56 -12.44
C ASN A 12 9.11 2.35 -13.14
N ARG A 13 9.94 2.60 -14.17
CA ARG A 13 10.68 1.55 -14.87
C ARG A 13 11.60 0.80 -13.93
N SER A 14 12.41 1.52 -13.16
CA SER A 14 13.32 0.93 -12.18
C SER A 14 12.57 0.11 -11.13
N GLY A 15 11.44 0.63 -10.61
CA GLY A 15 10.55 -0.05 -9.69
C GLY A 15 10.00 -1.37 -10.23
N ALA A 16 9.55 -1.36 -11.49
CA ALA A 16 9.04 -2.56 -12.16
C ALA A 16 10.14 -3.59 -12.42
N GLU A 17 11.30 -3.17 -12.94
CA GLU A 17 12.40 -4.04 -13.36
C GLU A 17 13.15 -4.67 -12.17
N HIS A 18 13.42 -3.90 -11.11
CA HIS A 18 14.25 -4.37 -9.99
C HIS A 18 13.43 -4.91 -8.83
N PHE A 19 12.20 -4.41 -8.63
CA PHE A 19 11.41 -4.69 -7.43
C PHE A 19 10.04 -5.33 -7.73
N GLY A 20 9.66 -5.48 -9.01
CA GLY A 20 8.35 -6.03 -9.40
C GLY A 20 7.17 -5.09 -9.18
N LEU A 21 7.42 -3.79 -8.97
CA LEU A 21 6.39 -2.79 -8.64
C LEU A 21 5.68 -2.28 -9.91
N GLN A 22 4.80 -3.12 -10.46
CA GLN A 22 4.13 -2.89 -11.76
C GLN A 22 2.81 -2.12 -11.67
N ARG A 23 2.41 -1.69 -10.46
CA ARG A 23 1.17 -0.95 -10.21
C ARG A 23 1.43 0.27 -9.34
N LEU A 24 0.45 1.17 -9.27
CA LEU A 24 0.48 2.29 -8.35
C LEU A 24 0.68 1.81 -6.91
N MET A 25 1.80 2.19 -6.31
CA MET A 25 2.13 1.90 -4.92
C MET A 25 1.45 2.91 -3.99
N LEU A 26 0.12 2.87 -3.98
CA LEU A 26 -0.75 3.62 -3.08
C LEU A 26 -1.72 2.62 -2.42
N HIS A 27 -1.90 2.72 -1.11
CA HIS A 27 -2.74 1.81 -0.34
C HIS A 27 -3.55 2.60 0.70
N ALA A 28 -4.86 2.40 0.71
CA ALA A 28 -5.74 2.96 1.73
C ALA A 28 -5.82 1.97 2.89
N SER A 29 -4.91 2.09 3.86
CA SER A 29 -4.81 1.14 4.99
C SER A 29 -5.94 1.24 6.00
N GLN A 30 -6.65 2.36 6.03
CA GLN A 30 -7.73 2.61 6.98
C GLN A 30 -8.81 3.47 6.34
N LEU A 31 -10.06 3.13 6.65
CA LEU A 31 -11.22 3.96 6.41
C LEU A 31 -11.99 4.11 7.72
N SER A 32 -12.21 5.35 8.17
CA SER A 32 -13.06 5.65 9.31
C SER A 32 -14.29 6.42 8.83
N LEU A 33 -15.46 5.98 9.26
CA LEU A 33 -16.75 6.58 8.93
C LEU A 33 -17.73 6.43 10.09
N THR A 34 -18.82 7.19 10.04
CA THR A 34 -19.98 6.94 10.89
C THR A 34 -20.81 5.82 10.27
N HIS A 35 -21.12 4.78 11.03
CA HIS A 35 -21.91 3.66 10.52
C HIS A 35 -23.34 4.15 10.18
N PRO A 36 -23.84 3.90 8.95
CA PRO A 36 -25.03 4.58 8.44
C PRO A 36 -26.34 4.17 9.15
N PHE A 37 -26.36 3.04 9.85
CA PHE A 37 -27.56 2.55 10.55
C PHE A 37 -27.51 2.76 12.06
N THR A 38 -26.34 2.62 12.67
CA THR A 38 -26.20 2.69 14.14
C THR A 38 -25.74 4.06 14.60
N GLY A 39 -25.15 4.88 13.72
CA GLY A 39 -24.54 6.16 14.10
C GLY A 39 -23.21 6.03 14.85
N GLU A 40 -22.77 4.80 15.13
CA GLU A 40 -21.53 4.54 15.85
C GLU A 40 -20.30 4.74 14.97
N PRO A 41 -19.14 5.13 15.53
CA PRO A 41 -17.88 5.15 14.80
C PRO A 41 -17.52 3.75 14.30
N LEU A 42 -17.21 3.65 13.00
CA LEU A 42 -16.73 2.42 12.36
C LEU A 42 -15.37 2.70 11.73
N THR A 43 -14.38 1.87 12.08
CA THR A 43 -13.07 1.87 11.43
C THR A 43 -12.82 0.52 10.78
N ILE A 44 -12.45 0.55 9.50
CA ILE A 44 -12.09 -0.60 8.69
C ILE A 44 -10.60 -0.51 8.39
N HIS A 45 -9.87 -1.60 8.58
CA HIS A 45 -8.46 -1.70 8.28
C HIS A 45 -8.22 -2.66 7.12
N ALA A 46 -7.27 -2.31 6.26
CA ALA A 46 -6.82 -3.17 5.16
C ALA A 46 -5.31 -3.39 5.27
N GLY A 47 -4.91 -4.66 5.38
CA GLY A 47 -3.51 -5.07 5.32
C GLY A 47 -2.88 -4.78 3.96
N LEU A 48 -1.56 -4.75 3.94
CA LEU A 48 -0.76 -4.65 2.72
C LEU A 48 -0.89 -5.93 1.91
N ASP A 49 -1.08 -5.79 0.61
CA ASP A 49 -1.13 -6.93 -0.31
C ASP A 49 0.26 -7.53 -0.56
N ASP A 50 0.30 -8.64 -1.29
CA ASP A 50 1.54 -9.36 -1.60
C ASP A 50 2.60 -8.49 -2.29
N THR A 51 2.17 -7.53 -3.15
CA THR A 51 3.09 -6.62 -3.84
C THR A 51 3.81 -5.73 -2.84
N TRP A 52 3.09 -5.16 -1.88
CA TRP A 52 3.68 -4.37 -0.80
C TRP A 52 4.53 -5.23 0.14
N MET A 53 4.06 -6.41 0.52
CA MET A 53 4.81 -7.31 1.41
C MET A 53 6.13 -7.77 0.79
N GLN A 54 6.14 -8.02 -0.53
CA GLN A 54 7.35 -8.31 -1.28
C GLN A 54 8.29 -7.09 -1.32
N ALA A 55 7.77 -5.89 -1.53
CA ALA A 55 8.56 -4.66 -1.52
C ALA A 55 9.25 -4.45 -0.16
N LEU A 56 8.49 -4.53 0.94
CA LEU A 56 9.03 -4.42 2.29
C LEU A 56 10.11 -5.46 2.57
N SER A 57 9.92 -6.70 2.10
CA SER A 57 10.93 -7.75 2.24
C SER A 57 12.23 -7.41 1.48
N GLN A 58 12.13 -6.93 0.25
CA GLN A 58 13.30 -6.60 -0.58
C GLN A 58 14.08 -5.40 -0.02
N PHE A 59 13.39 -4.44 0.60
CA PHE A 59 14.02 -3.29 1.24
C PHE A 59 14.52 -3.56 2.67
N GLY A 60 14.24 -4.75 3.24
CA GLY A 60 14.60 -5.08 4.62
C GLY A 60 13.74 -4.34 5.66
N TRP A 61 12.52 -3.96 5.29
CA TRP A 61 11.60 -3.15 6.11
C TRP A 61 10.49 -3.95 6.79
N ARG A 62 10.52 -5.28 6.73
CA ARG A 62 9.54 -6.11 7.43
C ARG A 62 9.53 -5.82 8.94
N GLY A 63 8.32 -5.78 9.51
CA GLY A 63 8.10 -5.49 10.92
C GLY A 63 8.15 -4.00 11.28
N LEU A 64 8.43 -3.11 10.33
CA LEU A 64 8.40 -1.66 10.58
C LEU A 64 6.97 -1.09 10.52
N LEU A 65 6.02 -1.81 9.90
CA LEU A 65 4.62 -1.39 9.76
C LEU A 65 3.65 -2.46 10.31
N PRO A 66 3.73 -2.82 11.61
CA PRO A 66 3.01 -3.97 12.18
C PRO A 66 1.48 -3.84 12.17
N GLU A 67 0.93 -2.63 12.00
CA GLU A 67 -0.51 -2.42 11.85
C GLU A 67 -1.00 -2.73 10.43
N ASN A 68 -0.11 -2.62 9.45
CA ASN A 68 -0.40 -2.80 8.03
C ASN A 68 0.02 -4.18 7.51
N GLU A 69 0.92 -4.88 8.20
CA GLU A 69 1.41 -6.21 7.84
C GLU A 69 0.51 -7.38 8.31
N ARG A 70 -0.71 -7.09 8.79
CA ARG A 70 -1.67 -8.08 9.31
C ARG A 70 -2.55 -8.72 8.25
#